data_AF-A0A1V5NQN9-F1
#
_entry.id   AF-A0A1V5NQN9-F1
#
_cell.length_a   1.000
_cell.length_b   1.000
_cell.length_c   1.000
_cell.angle_alpha   90.00
_cell.angle_beta   90.00
_cell.angle_gamma   90.00
#
_symmetry.space_group_name_H-M   'P 1'
#
loop_
_entity.id
_entity.type
_entity.pdbx_description
1 polymer ?
#
loop_
_entity_poly.entity_id
_entity_poly.type
_entity_poly.pdbx_seq_one_letter_code
_entity_poly.pdbx_strand_id
1 'polypeptide(L)' 'MPKEIMGNKVFTVEETAKLFNVTRRTIQSYIKDGKIKGQKIGGMWYFTEETLQAFVRGEQPRGERA' A
#
# COMPACT_ATOMS: atom_id res chain seq x y z
N MET A 1 -10.16 5.71 8.75
CA MET A 1 -10.50 6.95 8.06
C MET A 1 -9.20 7.47 7.48
N PRO A 2 -9.10 7.62 6.15
CA PRO A 2 -7.84 7.95 5.50
C PRO A 2 -7.33 9.27 6.09
N LYS A 3 -6.05 9.29 6.44
CA LYS A 3 -5.43 10.49 6.99
C LYS A 3 -4.97 11.36 5.82
N GLU A 4 -5.12 12.66 5.96
CA GLU A 4 -4.51 13.61 5.03
C GLU A 4 -3.17 14.04 5.59
N ILE A 5 -2.10 13.77 4.82
CA ILE A 5 -0.75 14.21 5.16
C ILE A 5 -0.28 15.08 4.00
N MET A 6 0.04 16.35 4.28
CA MET A 6 0.54 17.31 3.28
C MET A 6 -0.40 17.50 2.06
N GLY A 7 -1.71 17.34 2.25
CA GLY A 7 -2.71 17.43 1.17
C GLY A 7 -2.90 16.15 0.35
N ASN A 8 -2.17 15.08 0.66
CA ASN A 8 -2.32 13.78 0.01
C ASN A 8 -3.08 12.80 0.90
N LYS A 9 -4.03 12.07 0.30
CA LYS A 9 -4.72 10.97 0.97
C LYS A 9 -3.76 9.82 1.18
N VAL A 10 -3.56 9.46 2.44
CA VAL A 10 -2.78 8.29 2.83
C VAL A 10 -3.66 7.23 3.46
N PHE A 11 -3.35 5.99 3.13
CA PHE A 11 -4.02 4.80 3.60
C PHE A 11 -3.06 3.98 4.44
N THR A 12 -3.55 3.47 5.55
CA THR A 12 -2.85 2.46 6.35
C THR A 12 -3.03 1.07 5.75
N VAL A 13 -2.26 0.09 6.21
CA VAL A 13 -2.44 -1.34 5.85
C VAL A 13 -3.89 -1.80 6.03
N GLU A 14 -4.55 -1.35 7.09
CA GLU A 14 -5.94 -1.72 7.38
C GLU A 14 -6.92 -1.14 6.38
N GLU A 15 -6.69 0.08 5.93
CA GLU A 15 -7.56 0.75 4.97
C GLU A 15 -7.32 0.23 3.56
N THR A 16 -6.07 0.01 3.18
CA THR A 16 -5.72 -0.63 1.91
C THR A 16 -6.28 -2.04 1.83
N ALA A 17 -6.25 -2.80 2.94
CA ALA A 17 -6.86 -4.13 3.01
C ALA A 17 -8.38 -4.07 2.79
N LYS A 18 -9.08 -3.12 3.43
CA LYS A 18 -10.51 -2.90 3.21
C LYS A 18 -10.81 -2.45 1.79
N LEU A 19 -10.00 -1.54 1.23
CA LEU A 19 -10.17 -1.00 -0.12
C LEU A 19 -10.09 -2.09 -1.19
N PHE A 20 -9.12 -2.99 -1.07
CA PHE A 20 -8.94 -4.11 -2.00
C PHE A 20 -9.76 -5.35 -1.61
N ASN A 21 -10.55 -5.30 -0.54
CA ASN A 21 -11.29 -6.43 0.01
C ASN A 21 -10.39 -7.68 0.24
N VAL A 22 -9.21 -7.47 0.82
CA VAL A 22 -8.25 -8.52 1.18
C VAL A 22 -7.88 -8.45 2.65
N THR A 23 -7.13 -9.45 3.12
CA THR A 23 -6.64 -9.46 4.51
C THR A 23 -5.45 -8.52 4.70
N ARG A 24 -5.24 -8.04 5.93
CA ARG A 24 -4.02 -7.31 6.33
C ARG A 24 -2.74 -8.11 6.00
N ARG A 25 -2.80 -9.43 6.19
CA ARG A 25 -1.74 -10.38 5.86
C ARG A 25 -1.37 -10.30 4.37
N THR A 26 -2.37 -10.25 3.49
CA THR A 26 -2.17 -10.12 2.04
C THR A 26 -1.44 -8.83 1.69
N ILE A 27 -1.86 -7.69 2.25
CA ILE A 27 -1.18 -6.41 2.03
C ILE A 27 0.26 -6.46 2.54
N GLN A 28 0.51 -7.01 3.73
CA GLN A 28 1.88 -7.19 4.24
C GLN A 28 2.73 -8.08 3.33
N SER A 29 2.15 -9.15 2.79
CA SER A 29 2.84 -9.99 1.79
C SER A 29 3.12 -9.21 0.51
N TYR A 30 2.24 -8.34 0.05
CA TYR A 30 2.50 -7.49 -1.13
C TYR A 30 3.64 -6.51 -0.90
N ILE A 31 3.73 -5.93 0.31
CA ILE A 31 4.86 -5.08 0.69
C ILE A 31 6.16 -5.90 0.72
N LYS A 32 6.12 -7.07 1.37
CA LYS A 32 7.28 -7.97 1.50
C LYS A 32 7.77 -8.47 0.14
N ASP A 33 6.84 -8.85 -0.73
CA ASP A 33 7.11 -9.30 -2.10
C ASP A 33 7.53 -8.13 -3.01
N GLY A 34 7.51 -6.87 -2.56
CA GLY A 34 7.82 -5.71 -3.38
C GLY A 34 6.77 -5.39 -4.46
N LYS A 35 5.58 -5.98 -4.39
CA LYS A 35 4.47 -5.79 -5.34
C LYS A 35 3.79 -4.44 -5.17
N ILE A 36 3.73 -3.93 -3.94
CA ILE A 36 3.18 -2.62 -3.61
C ILE A 36 4.21 -1.82 -2.84
N LYS A 37 4.51 -0.61 -3.32
CA LYS A 37 5.37 0.33 -2.62
C LYS A 37 4.58 1.04 -1.53
N GLY A 38 5.17 1.18 -0.35
CA GLY A 38 4.61 1.95 0.75
C GLY A 38 5.74 2.66 1.51
N GLN A 39 5.37 3.65 2.32
CA GLN A 39 6.29 4.38 3.18
C GLN A 39 6.11 3.94 4.63
N LYS A 40 7.20 3.55 5.29
CA LYS A 40 7.18 3.24 6.72
C LYS A 40 7.44 4.52 7.52
N ILE A 41 6.48 4.93 8.35
CA ILE A 41 6.54 6.14 9.20
C ILE A 41 6.12 5.75 10.61
N GLY A 42 6.99 5.97 11.60
CA GLY A 42 6.68 5.67 13.00
C GLY A 42 6.28 4.21 13.27
N GLY A 43 6.84 3.26 12.51
CA GLY A 43 6.52 1.83 12.63
C GLY A 43 5.30 1.36 11.85
N MET A 44 4.50 2.27 11.28
CA MET A 44 3.33 1.94 10.46
C MET A 44 3.62 2.13 8.97
N TRP A 45 2.97 1.33 8.13
CA TRP A 45 3.03 1.47 6.68
C TRP A 45 1.89 2.35 6.18
N TYR A 46 2.25 3.30 5.32
CA TYR A 46 1.35 4.23 4.65
C TYR A 46 1.48 4.10 3.14
N PHE A 47 0.35 4.26 2.45
CA PHE A 47 0.25 4.21 1.00
C PHE A 47 -0.42 5.48 0.52
N THR A 48 0.14 6.16 -0.47
CA THR A 48 -0.55 7.28 -1.11
C THR A 48 -1.59 6.73 -2.08
N GLU A 49 -2.61 7.52 -2.37
CA GLU A 49 -3.57 7.18 -3.41
C GLU A 49 -2.88 6.84 -4.74
N GLU A 50 -1.85 7.60 -5.12
CA GLU A 50 -1.08 7.39 -6.35
C GLU A 50 -0.39 6.03 -6.36
N THR A 51 0.16 5.59 -5.21
CA THR A 51 0.82 4.27 -5.12
C THR A 51 -0.19 3.15 -5.28
N LEU A 52 -1.38 3.31 -4.70
CA LEU A 52 -2.47 2.34 -4.85
C LEU A 52 -3.01 2.32 -6.29
N GLN A 53 -3.16 3.47 -6.93
CA GLN A 53 -3.59 3.56 -8.33
C GLN A 53 -2.57 2.91 -9.26
N ALA A 54 -1.27 3.18 -9.08
CA ALA A 54 -0.21 2.55 -9.86
C ALA A 54 -0.18 1.02 -9.67
N PHE A 55 -0.50 0.53 -8.45
CA PHE A 55 -0.65 -0.91 -8.20
C PHE A 55 -1.81 -1.51 -8.99
N VAL A 56 -2.97 -0.86 -9.01
CA VAL A 56 -4.15 -1.33 -9.78
C VAL A 56 -3.88 -1.30 -11.28
N ARG A 57 -3.12 -0.31 -11.77
CA ARG A 57 -2.73 -0.20 -13.18
C ARG A 57 -1.66 -1.20 -13.60
N GLY A 58 -1.04 -1.91 -12.64
CA GLY A 58 0.07 -2.84 -12.92
C GLY A 58 1.40 -2.15 -13.24
N GLU A 59 1.53 -0.87 -12.90
CA GLU A 59 2.75 -0.06 -13.13
C GLU A 59 3.80 -0.28 -12.02
N GLN A 60 3.46 -1.03 -10.98
CA GLN A 60 4.40 -1.39 -9.92
C GLN A 60 5.28 -2.58 -10.34
N PRO A 61 6.55 -2.61 -9.92
CA PRO A 61 7.43 -3.73 -10.22
C PRO A 61 6.79 -5.03 -9.74
N ARG A 62 6.70 -6.01 -10.64
CA ARG A 62 6.19 -7.33 -10.33
C ARG A 62 7.26 -8.01 -9.48
N GLY A 63 7.15 -7.84 -8.17
CA GLY A 63 8.05 -8.34 -7.14
C GLY A 63 9.03 -9.43 -7.59
N GLU A 64 10.31 -9.09 -7.68
CA GLU A 64 11.38 -10.06 -7.90
C GLU A 64 11.41 -10.98 -6.68
N ARG A 65 10.84 -12.18 -6.83
CA ARG A 65 11.20 -13.28 -5.96
C ARG A 65 12.59 -13.75 -6.43
N ALA A 66 13.63 -13.23 -5.78
CA ALA A 66 14.91 -13.92 -5.71
C ALA A 66 14.74 -15.21 -4.90
#